data_AF-A0A836ZRB5-F1
#
_entry.id   AF-A0A836ZRB5-F1
#
_cell.length_a   1.000
_cell.length_b   1.000
_cell.length_c   1.000
_cell.angle_alpha   90.00
_cell.angle_beta   90.00
_cell.angle_gamma   90.00
#
_symmetry.space_group_name_H-M   'P 1'
#
loop_
_entity.id
_entity.type
_entity.pdbx_description
1 polymer ?
#
loop_
_entity_poly.entity_id
_entity_poly.type
_entity_poly.pdbx_seq_one_letter_code
_entity_poly.pdbx_strand_id
1 'polypeptide(L)'
;DRYSANLALMADVSMLMLGGKLKFKESLSGRLGDVLSHIYLTSAILKRYHDEGAPASDQPLLAWAFHDSVHKIETALSAALRNFPIRPVGWLMWVLIFPLGRRAEAPGDRLGHRVASLLMTPNEARDRLAQGVFLTPCANNPGGRIASYLTKAVMAEPVERKFLKALKTKGIEALEFPAQLDEAVAEGVISMEERKLLEELREIMMDTITVDDFDPHELRAASFYDKPQAQQPREAA
;
A
#
# COMPACT_ATOMS: atom_id res chain seq x y z
N ASP A 1 -5.80 6.35 -27.03
CA ASP A 1 -6.30 7.38 -27.98
C ASP A 1 -7.21 8.43 -27.36
N ARG A 2 -8.38 8.10 -26.79
CA ARG A 2 -9.33 9.13 -26.29
C ARG A 2 -8.76 10.04 -25.19
N TYR A 3 -8.12 9.50 -24.17
CA TYR A 3 -7.59 10.32 -23.07
C TYR A 3 -6.41 11.20 -23.48
N SER A 4 -5.55 10.71 -24.38
CA SER A 4 -4.45 11.49 -24.96
C SER A 4 -4.97 12.65 -25.81
N ALA A 5 -6.01 12.42 -26.63
CA ALA A 5 -6.66 13.47 -27.41
C ALA A 5 -7.32 14.52 -26.51
N ASN A 6 -7.99 14.10 -25.43
CA ASN A 6 -8.59 15.01 -24.45
C ASN A 6 -7.54 15.86 -23.72
N LEU A 7 -6.40 15.27 -23.37
CA LEU A 7 -5.28 16.02 -22.78
C LEU A 7 -4.70 17.03 -23.78
N ALA A 8 -4.46 16.63 -25.04
CA ALA A 8 -3.94 17.51 -26.08
C ALA A 8 -4.87 18.71 -26.31
N LEU A 9 -6.17 18.45 -26.49
CA LEU A 9 -7.19 19.50 -26.60
C LEU A 9 -7.15 20.44 -25.40
N MET A 10 -7.08 19.90 -24.18
CA MET A 10 -7.07 20.69 -22.97
C MET A 10 -5.80 21.52 -22.81
N ALA A 11 -4.64 20.97 -23.18
CA ALA A 11 -3.37 21.67 -23.19
C ALA A 11 -3.36 22.80 -24.22
N ASP A 12 -3.81 22.54 -25.45
CA ASP A 12 -3.84 23.52 -26.54
C ASP A 12 -4.78 24.68 -26.22
N VAL A 13 -5.99 24.39 -25.75
CA VAL A 13 -6.95 25.43 -25.33
C VAL A 13 -6.43 26.21 -24.12
N SER A 14 -5.77 25.55 -23.17
CA SER A 14 -5.15 26.23 -22.03
C SER A 14 -4.02 27.16 -22.47
N MET A 15 -3.16 26.72 -23.39
CA MET A 15 -2.08 27.54 -23.95
C MET A 15 -2.61 28.70 -24.76
N LEU A 16 -3.64 28.49 -25.59
CA LEU A 16 -4.28 29.54 -26.39
C LEU A 16 -4.93 30.62 -25.50
N MET A 17 -5.68 30.21 -24.48
CA MET A 17 -6.49 31.12 -23.68
C MET A 17 -5.71 31.79 -22.54
N LEU A 18 -4.75 31.10 -21.94
CA LEU A 18 -3.97 31.62 -20.81
C LEU A 18 -2.58 32.10 -21.20
N GLY A 19 -2.01 31.61 -22.32
CA GLY A 19 -0.65 31.94 -22.73
C GLY A 19 0.35 31.78 -21.58
N GLY A 20 1.18 32.80 -21.36
CA GLY A 20 2.16 32.82 -20.25
C GLY A 20 1.55 32.84 -18.84
N LYS A 21 0.25 33.15 -18.68
CA LYS A 21 -0.44 33.11 -17.37
C LYS A 21 -0.77 31.68 -16.92
N LEU A 22 -0.62 30.68 -17.81
CA LEU A 22 -0.79 29.27 -17.46
C LEU A 22 0.22 28.83 -16.40
N LYS A 23 1.46 29.34 -16.48
CA LYS A 23 2.52 29.11 -15.48
C LYS A 23 2.16 29.66 -14.10
N PHE A 24 1.32 30.70 -14.02
CA PHE A 24 0.83 31.26 -12.77
C PHE A 24 -0.41 30.53 -12.21
N LYS A 25 -0.99 29.59 -12.97
CA LYS A 25 -2.11 28.74 -12.55
C LYS A 25 -1.59 27.34 -12.21
N GLU A 26 -0.74 27.27 -11.19
CA GLU A 26 -0.06 26.05 -10.74
C GLU A 26 -1.00 24.87 -10.52
N SER A 27 -2.20 25.10 -9.97
CA SER A 27 -3.20 24.05 -9.76
C SER A 27 -3.77 23.47 -11.06
N LEU A 28 -3.94 24.28 -12.11
CA LEU A 28 -4.40 23.78 -13.42
C LEU A 28 -3.29 22.99 -14.11
N SER A 29 -2.07 23.54 -14.10
CA SER A 29 -0.88 22.86 -14.64
C SER A 29 -0.61 21.53 -13.95
N GLY A 30 -0.71 21.49 -12.61
CA GLY A 30 -0.56 20.27 -11.82
C GLY A 30 -1.56 19.19 -12.22
N ARG A 31 -2.84 19.54 -12.39
CA ARG A 31 -3.87 18.57 -12.81
C ARG A 31 -3.65 18.03 -14.22
N LEU A 32 -3.13 18.84 -15.14
CA LEU A 32 -2.74 18.35 -16.47
C LEU A 32 -1.51 17.44 -16.39
N GLY A 33 -0.58 17.76 -15.48
CA GLY A 33 0.54 16.90 -15.12
C GLY A 33 0.09 15.55 -14.57
N ASP A 34 -0.92 15.52 -13.70
CA ASP A 34 -1.49 14.27 -13.19
C ASP A 34 -2.08 13.41 -14.30
N VAL A 35 -2.85 14.02 -15.23
CA VAL A 35 -3.41 13.33 -16.39
C VAL A 35 -2.30 12.74 -17.27
N LEU A 36 -1.27 13.54 -17.58
CA LEU A 36 -0.12 13.08 -18.36
C LEU A 36 0.59 11.92 -17.67
N SER A 37 0.83 12.03 -16.36
CA SER A 37 1.50 11.02 -15.55
C SER A 37 0.75 9.69 -15.59
N HIS A 38 -0.58 9.71 -15.46
CA HIS A 38 -1.39 8.50 -15.52
C HIS A 38 -1.48 7.90 -16.93
N ILE A 39 -1.50 8.72 -17.99
CA ILE A 39 -1.44 8.21 -19.37
C ILE A 39 -0.10 7.50 -19.62
N TYR A 40 1.00 8.12 -19.17
CA TYR A 40 2.33 7.53 -19.26
C TYR A 40 2.41 6.22 -18.47
N LEU A 41 1.98 6.23 -17.20
CA LEU A 41 1.98 5.04 -16.34
C LEU A 41 1.15 3.90 -16.94
N THR A 42 -0.05 4.21 -17.44
CA THR A 42 -0.91 3.22 -18.10
C THR A 42 -0.22 2.60 -19.32
N SER A 43 0.43 3.44 -20.14
CA SER A 43 1.17 2.98 -21.33
C SER A 43 2.35 2.10 -20.95
N ALA A 44 3.11 2.49 -19.91
CA ALA A 44 4.25 1.74 -19.40
C ALA A 44 3.83 0.38 -18.83
N ILE A 45 2.74 0.32 -18.06
CA ILE A 45 2.22 -0.93 -17.50
C ILE A 45 1.75 -1.87 -18.62
N LEU A 46 1.02 -1.36 -19.63
CA LEU A 46 0.59 -2.17 -20.78
C LEU A 46 1.78 -2.70 -21.57
N LYS A 47 2.78 -1.84 -21.82
CA LYS A 47 4.00 -2.20 -22.54
C LYS A 47 4.78 -3.28 -21.80
N ARG A 48 5.00 -3.10 -20.51
CA ARG A 48 5.66 -4.09 -19.65
C ARG A 48 4.90 -5.43 -19.66
N TYR A 49 3.58 -5.40 -19.48
CA TYR A 49 2.77 -6.62 -19.50
C TYR A 49 2.87 -7.38 -20.83
N HIS A 50 2.90 -6.65 -21.95
CA HIS A 50 3.10 -7.23 -23.26
C HIS A 50 4.50 -7.82 -23.44
N ASP A 51 5.54 -7.09 -23.00
CA ASP A 51 6.94 -7.51 -23.12
C ASP A 51 7.27 -8.73 -22.25
N GLU A 52 6.58 -8.89 -21.12
CA GLU A 52 6.66 -10.07 -20.24
C GLU A 52 5.84 -11.28 -20.75
N GLY A 53 5.22 -11.17 -21.94
CA GLY A 53 4.48 -12.27 -22.57
C GLY A 53 3.02 -12.41 -22.12
N ALA A 54 2.45 -11.34 -21.54
CA ALA A 54 1.06 -11.29 -21.07
C ALA A 54 0.68 -12.44 -20.10
N PRO A 55 1.40 -12.62 -18.98
CA PRO A 55 1.12 -13.69 -18.03
C PRO A 55 -0.28 -13.56 -17.43
N ALA A 56 -1.03 -14.66 -17.39
CA ALA A 56 -2.41 -14.66 -16.89
C ALA A 56 -2.50 -14.28 -15.40
N SER A 57 -1.45 -14.60 -14.62
CA SER A 57 -1.37 -14.27 -13.20
C SER A 57 -1.33 -12.76 -12.92
N ASP A 58 -0.87 -11.94 -13.88
CA ASP A 58 -0.68 -10.51 -13.66
C ASP A 58 -1.90 -9.71 -14.14
N GLN A 59 -2.83 -10.38 -14.83
CA GLN A 59 -4.06 -9.78 -15.34
C GLN A 59 -4.87 -9.05 -14.24
N PRO A 60 -5.04 -9.57 -13.01
CA PRO A 60 -5.74 -8.85 -11.95
C PRO A 60 -5.03 -7.55 -11.53
N LEU A 61 -3.70 -7.58 -11.45
CA LEU A 61 -2.87 -6.41 -11.11
C LEU A 61 -2.96 -5.34 -12.20
N LEU A 62 -2.82 -5.76 -13.47
CA LEU A 62 -2.97 -4.91 -14.63
C LEU A 62 -4.35 -4.25 -14.67
N ALA A 63 -5.41 -5.05 -14.57
CA ALA A 63 -6.77 -4.55 -14.62
C ALA A 63 -7.02 -3.52 -13.51
N TRP A 64 -6.60 -3.81 -12.29
CA TRP A 64 -6.76 -2.89 -11.16
C TRP A 64 -6.03 -1.57 -11.40
N ALA A 65 -4.76 -1.62 -11.80
CA ALA A 65 -3.95 -0.43 -12.04
C ALA A 65 -4.46 0.41 -13.23
N PHE A 66 -4.99 -0.25 -14.27
CA PHE A 66 -5.61 0.40 -15.41
C PHE A 66 -6.89 1.15 -15.00
N HIS A 67 -7.81 0.48 -14.28
CA HIS A 67 -9.04 1.10 -13.81
C HIS A 67 -8.76 2.28 -12.87
N ASP A 68 -7.82 2.13 -11.93
CA ASP A 68 -7.40 3.21 -11.04
C ASP A 68 -6.83 4.41 -11.82
N SER A 69 -5.94 4.16 -12.79
CA SER A 69 -5.34 5.24 -13.60
C SER A 69 -6.39 5.96 -14.45
N VAL A 70 -7.31 5.23 -15.08
CA VAL A 70 -8.39 5.81 -15.89
C VAL A 70 -9.36 6.63 -15.03
N HIS A 71 -9.67 6.15 -13.82
CA HIS A 71 -10.49 6.90 -12.87
C HIS A 71 -9.80 8.20 -12.39
N LYS A 72 -8.50 8.14 -12.11
CA LYS A 72 -7.69 9.32 -11.73
C LYS A 72 -7.58 10.34 -12.87
N ILE A 73 -7.40 9.89 -14.11
CA ILE A 73 -7.42 10.74 -15.30
C ILE A 73 -8.75 11.50 -15.40
N GLU A 74 -9.89 10.82 -15.33
CA GLU A 74 -11.19 11.48 -15.44
C GLU A 74 -11.46 12.45 -14.27
N THR A 75 -10.98 12.11 -13.08
CA THR A 75 -11.09 12.96 -11.90
C THR A 75 -10.25 14.22 -12.04
N ALA A 76 -9.00 14.10 -12.49
CA ALA A 76 -8.11 15.23 -12.73
C ALA A 76 -8.63 16.14 -13.87
N LEU A 77 -9.10 15.56 -14.98
CA LEU A 77 -9.75 16.30 -16.08
C LEU A 77 -11.01 17.04 -15.61
N SER A 78 -11.89 16.36 -14.88
CA SER A 78 -13.09 16.98 -14.30
C SER A 78 -12.73 18.13 -13.36
N ALA A 79 -11.73 17.95 -12.49
CA ALA A 79 -11.28 19.00 -11.59
C ALA A 79 -10.69 20.19 -12.36
N ALA A 80 -9.90 19.93 -13.40
CA ALA A 80 -9.32 20.95 -14.27
C ALA A 80 -10.41 21.77 -14.98
N LEU A 81 -11.45 21.12 -15.52
CA LEU A 81 -12.57 21.79 -16.19
C LEU A 81 -13.44 22.60 -15.24
N ARG A 82 -13.76 22.06 -14.05
CA ARG A 82 -14.57 22.76 -13.03
C ARG A 82 -13.93 24.07 -12.56
N ASN A 83 -12.61 24.10 -12.52
CA ASN A 83 -11.84 25.25 -12.07
C ASN A 83 -11.21 26.03 -13.24
N PHE A 84 -11.71 25.82 -14.46
CA PHE A 84 -11.16 26.51 -15.62
C PHE A 84 -11.41 28.02 -15.48
N PRO A 85 -10.39 28.87 -15.69
CA PRO A 85 -10.50 30.32 -15.42
C PRO A 85 -11.59 31.02 -16.24
N ILE A 86 -11.91 30.51 -17.43
CA ILE A 86 -12.92 31.06 -18.33
C ILE A 86 -14.10 30.08 -18.39
N ARG A 87 -15.16 30.35 -17.63
CA ARG A 87 -16.28 29.41 -17.45
C ARG A 87 -16.98 28.97 -18.74
N PRO A 88 -17.25 29.86 -19.73
CA PRO A 88 -17.84 29.44 -21.00
C PRO A 88 -16.98 28.42 -21.77
N VAL A 89 -15.66 28.63 -21.77
CA VAL A 89 -14.70 27.70 -22.39
C VAL A 89 -14.68 26.38 -21.62
N GLY A 90 -14.69 26.44 -20.28
CA GLY A 90 -14.80 25.24 -19.44
C GLY A 90 -16.05 24.41 -19.74
N TRP A 91 -17.20 25.04 -19.99
CA TRP A 91 -18.43 24.33 -20.39
C TRP A 91 -18.33 23.72 -21.78
N LEU A 92 -17.80 24.44 -22.77
CA LEU A 92 -17.57 23.91 -24.10
C LEU A 92 -16.64 22.69 -24.06
N MET A 93 -15.52 22.81 -23.35
CA MET A 93 -14.58 21.72 -23.17
C MET A 93 -15.19 20.54 -22.40
N TRP A 94 -16.10 20.80 -21.45
CA TRP A 94 -16.83 19.74 -20.76
C TRP A 94 -17.66 18.88 -21.73
N VAL A 95 -18.37 19.52 -22.66
CA VAL A 95 -19.17 18.80 -23.68
C VAL A 95 -18.25 18.03 -24.64
N LEU A 96 -17.08 18.57 -24.99
CA LEU A 96 -16.14 17.90 -25.89
C LEU A 96 -15.43 16.70 -25.23
N ILE A 97 -15.00 16.85 -23.98
CA ILE A 97 -14.21 15.84 -23.25
C ILE A 97 -15.13 14.77 -22.62
N PHE A 98 -16.31 15.17 -22.13
CA PHE A 98 -17.29 14.31 -21.45
C PHE A 98 -18.69 14.44 -22.09
N PRO A 99 -18.87 14.06 -23.37
CA PRO A 99 -20.14 14.25 -24.08
C PRO A 99 -21.31 13.50 -23.43
N LEU A 100 -21.02 12.36 -22.79
CA LEU A 100 -21.99 11.53 -22.07
C LEU A 100 -21.63 11.40 -20.59
N GLY A 101 -20.86 12.36 -20.05
CA GLY A 101 -20.35 12.33 -18.69
C GLY A 101 -19.11 11.45 -18.48
N ARG A 102 -18.76 11.27 -17.20
CA ARG A 102 -17.65 10.41 -16.75
C ARG A 102 -18.06 8.95 -16.82
N ARG A 103 -17.21 8.10 -17.40
CA ARG A 103 -17.45 6.67 -17.59
C ARG A 103 -16.45 5.79 -16.85
N ALA A 104 -15.38 6.37 -16.33
CA ALA A 104 -14.37 5.64 -15.59
C ALA A 104 -14.88 5.28 -14.19
N GLU A 105 -15.12 4.00 -14.00
CA GLU A 105 -15.39 3.43 -12.68
C GLU A 105 -14.07 3.16 -11.95
N ALA A 106 -14.08 3.42 -10.65
CA ALA A 106 -13.01 3.00 -9.76
C ALA A 106 -12.89 1.46 -9.77
N PRO A 107 -11.72 0.88 -9.47
CA PRO A 107 -11.58 -0.56 -9.39
C PRO A 107 -12.57 -1.13 -8.35
N GLY A 108 -13.44 -2.03 -8.79
CA GLY A 108 -14.46 -2.60 -7.91
C GLY A 108 -13.89 -3.51 -6.82
N ASP A 109 -14.62 -3.64 -5.71
CA ASP A 109 -14.17 -4.40 -4.52
C ASP A 109 -13.79 -5.84 -4.83
N ARG A 110 -14.50 -6.51 -5.75
CA ARG A 110 -14.17 -7.87 -6.17
C ARG A 110 -12.79 -7.96 -6.83
N LEU A 111 -12.42 -6.96 -7.63
CA LEU A 111 -11.10 -6.89 -8.26
C LEU A 111 -10.04 -6.55 -7.21
N GLY A 112 -10.34 -5.63 -6.30
CA GLY A 112 -9.47 -5.31 -5.15
C GLY A 112 -9.18 -6.53 -4.29
N HIS A 113 -10.19 -7.31 -3.94
CA HIS A 113 -10.03 -8.54 -3.16
C HIS A 113 -9.14 -9.56 -3.88
N ARG A 114 -9.32 -9.75 -5.20
CA ARG A 114 -8.47 -10.65 -5.99
C ARG A 114 -6.99 -10.21 -5.97
N VAL A 115 -6.74 -8.92 -6.12
CA VAL A 115 -5.37 -8.36 -6.05
C VAL A 115 -4.79 -8.54 -4.65
N ALA A 116 -5.56 -8.26 -3.60
CA ALA A 116 -5.11 -8.44 -2.22
C ALA A 116 -4.76 -9.91 -1.92
N SER A 117 -5.62 -10.86 -2.29
CA SER A 117 -5.35 -12.29 -2.13
C SER A 117 -4.10 -12.74 -2.89
N LEU A 118 -3.89 -12.19 -4.10
CA LEU A 118 -2.67 -12.44 -4.88
C LEU A 118 -1.44 -11.91 -4.15
N LEU A 119 -1.47 -10.71 -3.56
CA LEU A 119 -0.31 -10.16 -2.85
C LEU A 119 -0.04 -10.85 -1.50
N MET A 120 -1.07 -11.43 -0.87
CA MET A 120 -1.00 -12.15 0.41
C MET A 120 -0.54 -13.61 0.28
N THR A 121 -0.27 -14.10 -0.93
CA THR A 121 0.18 -15.49 -1.15
C THR A 121 1.51 -15.48 -1.90
N PRO A 122 2.46 -16.38 -1.60
CA PRO A 122 3.64 -16.56 -2.44
C PRO A 122 3.24 -16.98 -3.86
N ASN A 123 3.61 -16.21 -4.88
CA ASN A 123 3.38 -16.53 -6.29
C ASN A 123 4.29 -15.71 -7.22
N GLU A 124 4.39 -16.17 -8.47
CA GLU A 124 5.25 -15.56 -9.47
C GLU A 124 4.90 -14.10 -9.80
N ALA A 125 3.61 -13.73 -9.75
CA ALA A 125 3.17 -12.37 -10.04
C ALA A 125 3.68 -11.38 -8.98
N ARG A 126 3.65 -11.78 -7.71
CA ARG A 126 4.26 -11.04 -6.59
C ARG A 126 5.77 -10.98 -6.74
N ASP A 127 6.43 -12.07 -7.10
CA ASP A 127 7.88 -12.11 -7.24
C ASP A 127 8.37 -11.22 -8.40
N ARG A 128 7.64 -11.21 -9.53
CA ARG A 128 7.88 -10.24 -10.62
C ARG A 128 7.67 -8.80 -10.18
N LEU A 129 6.62 -8.53 -9.38
CA LEU A 129 6.38 -7.19 -8.84
C LEU A 129 7.53 -6.72 -7.93
N ALA A 130 8.16 -7.64 -7.20
CA ALA A 130 9.28 -7.37 -6.31
C ALA A 130 10.65 -7.39 -7.02
N GLN A 131 10.69 -7.57 -8.34
CA GLN A 131 11.95 -7.60 -9.08
C GLN A 131 12.71 -6.28 -8.93
N GLY A 132 13.97 -6.37 -8.55
CA GLY A 132 14.83 -5.20 -8.28
C GLY A 132 14.71 -4.65 -6.86
N VAL A 133 13.83 -5.20 -6.01
CA VAL A 133 13.77 -4.86 -4.58
C VAL A 133 14.76 -5.70 -3.80
N PHE A 134 15.50 -5.09 -2.87
CA PHE A 134 16.41 -5.80 -1.97
C PHE A 134 15.61 -6.51 -0.86
N LEU A 135 15.32 -7.79 -1.06
CA LEU A 135 14.53 -8.62 -0.13
C LEU A 135 15.35 -9.58 0.73
N THR A 136 16.68 -9.46 0.74
CA THR A 136 17.53 -10.31 1.59
C THR A 136 17.20 -10.04 3.07
N PRO A 137 16.79 -11.06 3.84
CA PRO A 137 16.44 -10.88 5.24
C PRO A 137 17.72 -10.61 6.06
N CYS A 138 17.77 -9.46 6.71
CA CYS A 138 18.81 -9.11 7.68
C CYS A 138 18.24 -8.17 8.74
N ALA A 139 18.96 -7.97 9.85
CA ALA A 139 18.53 -7.12 10.97
C ALA A 139 18.16 -5.69 10.51
N ASN A 140 18.88 -5.16 9.51
CA ASN A 140 18.69 -3.81 8.99
C ASN A 140 17.75 -3.75 7.78
N ASN A 141 17.07 -4.85 7.42
CA ASN A 141 16.11 -4.90 6.31
C ASN A 141 14.76 -5.49 6.76
N PRO A 142 13.90 -4.68 7.42
CA PRO A 142 12.56 -5.12 7.83
C PRO A 142 11.72 -5.64 6.66
N GLY A 143 11.85 -5.04 5.47
CA GLY A 143 11.13 -5.48 4.27
C GLY A 143 11.50 -6.89 3.82
N GLY A 144 12.80 -7.21 3.82
CA GLY A 144 13.28 -8.56 3.51
C GLY A 144 12.86 -9.60 4.56
N ARG A 145 12.79 -9.22 5.84
CA ARG A 145 12.29 -10.08 6.92
C ARG A 145 10.83 -10.42 6.73
N ILE A 146 9.97 -9.40 6.57
CA ILE A 146 8.52 -9.59 6.32
C ILE A 146 8.29 -10.42 5.06
N ALA A 147 9.05 -10.19 3.99
CA ALA A 147 8.95 -11.00 2.78
C ALA A 147 9.30 -12.48 3.02
N SER A 148 10.29 -12.77 3.88
CA SER A 148 10.66 -14.15 4.25
C SER A 148 9.60 -14.85 5.12
N TYR A 149 8.81 -14.09 5.88
CA TYR A 149 7.78 -14.60 6.78
C TYR A 149 6.51 -15.07 6.07
N LEU A 150 6.23 -14.53 4.88
CA LEU A 150 4.98 -14.79 4.16
C LEU A 150 4.70 -16.29 3.97
N THR A 151 5.69 -17.07 3.55
CA THR A 151 5.52 -18.52 3.33
C THR A 151 5.14 -19.25 4.62
N LYS A 152 5.78 -18.91 5.75
CA LYS A 152 5.46 -19.51 7.05
C LYS A 152 4.07 -19.11 7.52
N ALA A 153 3.70 -17.84 7.35
CA ALA A 153 2.37 -17.34 7.70
C ALA A 153 1.26 -18.05 6.92
N VAL A 154 1.41 -18.23 5.61
CA VAL A 154 0.44 -18.95 4.77
C VAL A 154 0.32 -20.42 5.18
N MET A 155 1.42 -21.08 5.55
CA MET A 155 1.39 -22.47 6.03
C MET A 155 0.72 -22.61 7.40
N ALA A 156 0.86 -21.61 8.27
CA ALA A 156 0.28 -21.61 9.61
C ALA A 156 -1.21 -21.22 9.63
N GLU A 157 -1.70 -20.50 8.62
CA GLU A 157 -3.07 -19.97 8.57
C GLU A 157 -4.18 -21.03 8.80
N PRO A 158 -4.14 -22.25 8.20
CA PRO A 158 -5.17 -23.25 8.44
C PRO A 158 -5.20 -23.73 9.90
N VAL A 159 -4.02 -23.85 10.51
CA VAL A 159 -3.85 -24.28 11.90
C VAL A 159 -4.30 -23.18 12.86
N GLU A 160 -3.95 -21.94 12.57
CA GLU A 160 -4.37 -20.77 13.34
C GLU A 160 -5.90 -20.62 13.33
N ARG A 161 -6.54 -20.75 12.15
CA ARG A 161 -8.00 -20.73 12.05
C ARG A 161 -8.67 -21.85 12.85
N LYS A 162 -8.10 -23.06 12.82
CA LYS A 162 -8.57 -24.22 13.61
C LYS A 162 -8.47 -23.94 15.11
N PHE A 163 -7.33 -23.41 15.56
CA PHE A 163 -7.09 -23.02 16.95
C PHE A 163 -8.02 -21.89 17.41
N LEU A 164 -8.16 -20.80 16.64
CA LEU A 164 -9.06 -19.69 16.95
C LEU A 164 -10.53 -20.12 17.03
N LYS A 165 -10.94 -21.10 16.22
CA LYS A 165 -12.29 -21.68 16.31
C LYS A 165 -12.46 -22.48 17.60
N ALA A 166 -11.45 -23.24 18.01
CA ALA A 166 -11.48 -24.00 19.26
C ALA A 166 -11.49 -23.09 20.49
N LEU A 167 -10.67 -22.04 20.52
CA LEU A 167 -10.71 -20.99 21.57
C LEU A 167 -12.13 -20.48 21.82
N LYS A 168 -12.91 -20.25 20.76
CA LYS A 168 -14.29 -19.74 20.87
C LYS A 168 -15.33 -20.80 21.25
N THR A 169 -15.08 -22.07 20.98
CA THR A 169 -16.12 -23.13 21.01
C THR A 169 -15.90 -24.17 22.09
N LYS A 170 -14.64 -24.46 22.44
CA LYS A 170 -14.27 -25.53 23.36
C LYS A 170 -13.94 -25.06 24.78
N GLY A 171 -13.93 -23.76 25.03
CA GLY A 171 -13.76 -23.23 26.38
C GLY A 171 -12.34 -23.35 26.92
N ILE A 172 -11.33 -23.06 26.09
CA ILE A 172 -9.94 -22.87 26.54
C ILE A 172 -9.95 -21.70 27.54
N GLU A 173 -9.58 -21.97 28.78
CA GLU A 173 -9.70 -21.02 29.90
C GLU A 173 -8.40 -20.24 30.14
N ALA A 174 -7.26 -20.77 29.68
CA ALA A 174 -5.97 -20.12 29.80
C ALA A 174 -5.97 -18.70 29.20
N LEU A 175 -5.32 -17.77 29.91
CA LEU A 175 -5.17 -16.36 29.47
C LEU A 175 -3.91 -16.14 28.63
N GLU A 176 -2.85 -16.89 28.92
CA GLU A 176 -1.55 -16.76 28.27
C GLU A 176 -1.45 -17.66 27.04
N PHE A 177 -0.90 -17.13 25.95
CA PHE A 177 -0.82 -17.82 24.67
C PHE A 177 -0.14 -19.20 24.74
N PRO A 178 1.00 -19.40 25.44
CA PRO A 178 1.61 -20.73 25.57
C PRO A 178 0.70 -21.74 26.28
N ALA A 179 0.01 -21.31 27.34
CA ALA A 179 -0.90 -22.17 28.10
C ALA A 179 -2.15 -22.54 27.29
N GLN A 180 -2.65 -21.62 26.45
CA GLN A 180 -3.75 -21.92 25.52
C GLN A 180 -3.36 -23.00 24.49
N LEU A 181 -2.11 -23.00 24.02
CA LEU A 181 -1.61 -24.04 23.12
C LEU A 181 -1.49 -25.40 23.82
N ASP A 182 -1.04 -25.42 25.08
CA ASP A 182 -0.97 -26.64 25.89
C ASP A 182 -2.35 -27.27 26.08
N GLU A 183 -3.36 -26.48 26.42
CA GLU A 183 -4.75 -26.92 26.54
C GLU A 183 -5.29 -27.43 25.20
N ALA A 184 -5.02 -26.72 24.10
CA ALA A 184 -5.48 -27.13 22.77
C ALA A 184 -4.85 -28.46 22.30
N VAL A 185 -3.61 -28.75 22.68
CA VAL A 185 -2.98 -30.06 22.45
C VAL A 185 -3.61 -31.12 23.35
N ALA A 186 -3.81 -30.83 24.64
CA ALA A 186 -4.42 -31.77 25.59
C ALA A 186 -5.84 -32.18 25.17
N GLU A 187 -6.61 -31.25 24.60
CA GLU A 187 -7.94 -31.50 24.05
C GLU A 187 -7.95 -32.16 22.66
N GLY A 188 -6.77 -32.43 22.09
CA GLY A 188 -6.61 -33.02 20.76
C GLY A 188 -7.13 -32.13 19.62
N VAL A 189 -7.24 -30.81 19.85
CA VAL A 189 -7.60 -29.85 18.79
C VAL A 189 -6.45 -29.72 17.81
N ILE A 190 -5.23 -29.61 18.31
CA ILE A 190 -4.02 -29.47 17.51
C ILE A 190 -2.98 -30.52 17.89
N SER A 191 -2.13 -30.90 16.95
CA SER A 191 -0.97 -31.77 17.20
C SER A 191 0.21 -30.98 17.78
N MET A 192 1.22 -31.70 18.28
CA MET A 192 2.47 -31.07 18.74
C MET A 192 3.22 -30.35 17.62
N GLU A 193 3.11 -30.83 16.37
CA GLU A 193 3.71 -30.15 15.21
C GLU A 193 2.95 -28.86 14.88
N GLU A 194 1.63 -28.91 14.93
CA GLU A 194 0.75 -27.74 14.74
C GLU A 194 0.98 -26.68 15.84
N ARG A 195 1.22 -27.10 17.09
CA ARG A 195 1.61 -26.20 18.18
C ARG A 195 2.90 -25.45 17.84
N LYS A 196 3.95 -26.16 17.44
CA LYS A 196 5.25 -25.55 17.12
C LYS A 196 5.11 -24.52 15.99
N LEU A 197 4.27 -24.83 14.99
CA LEU A 197 3.97 -23.90 13.90
C LEU A 197 3.30 -22.60 14.39
N LEU A 198 2.40 -22.68 15.38
CA LEU A 198 1.76 -21.51 15.98
C LEU A 198 2.72 -20.71 16.87
N GLU A 199 3.65 -21.37 17.57
CA GLU A 199 4.73 -20.71 18.32
C GLU A 199 5.65 -19.92 17.37
N GLU A 200 6.11 -20.55 16.29
CA GLU A 200 6.92 -19.88 15.26
C GLU A 200 6.16 -18.70 14.61
N LEU A 201 4.86 -18.86 14.32
CA LEU A 201 4.03 -17.78 13.80
C LEU A 201 3.95 -16.61 14.80
N ARG A 202 3.81 -16.90 16.09
CA ARG A 202 3.72 -15.89 17.14
C ARG A 202 5.02 -15.11 17.28
N GLU A 203 6.16 -15.79 17.22
CA GLU A 203 7.49 -15.14 17.23
C GLU A 203 7.64 -14.16 16.05
N ILE A 204 7.28 -14.60 14.85
CA ILE A 204 7.30 -13.78 13.62
C ILE A 204 6.37 -12.58 13.72
N MET A 205 5.17 -12.77 14.26
CA MET A 205 4.18 -11.72 14.47
C MET A 205 4.71 -10.69 15.46
N MET A 206 5.22 -11.13 16.61
CA MET A 206 5.81 -10.23 17.62
C MET A 206 6.98 -9.46 17.04
N ASP A 207 7.87 -10.12 16.32
CA ASP A 207 8.98 -9.46 15.65
C ASP A 207 8.55 -8.38 14.64
N THR A 208 7.42 -8.58 13.97
CA THR A 208 6.88 -7.61 13.01
C THR A 208 6.15 -6.45 13.69
N ILE A 209 5.48 -6.71 14.82
CA ILE A 209 4.67 -5.73 15.55
C ILE A 209 5.52 -4.87 16.49
N THR A 210 6.57 -5.45 17.08
CA THR A 210 7.47 -4.74 17.99
C THR A 210 8.22 -3.67 17.22
N VAL A 211 7.82 -2.42 17.41
CA VAL A 211 8.58 -1.23 17.02
C VAL A 211 9.54 -0.89 18.16
N ASP A 212 10.64 -0.20 17.86
CA ASP A 212 11.63 0.25 18.85
C ASP A 212 10.96 0.68 20.16
N ASP A 213 11.20 -0.09 21.22
CA ASP A 213 10.75 0.21 22.57
C ASP A 213 11.76 1.20 23.15
N PHE A 214 11.41 2.48 23.11
CA PHE A 214 12.23 3.52 23.69
C PHE A 214 11.96 3.59 25.19
N ASP A 215 13.01 3.44 25.98
CA ASP A 215 12.90 3.68 27.41
C ASP A 215 12.31 5.08 27.65
N PRO A 216 11.40 5.26 28.64
CA PRO A 216 10.84 6.59 28.95
C PRO A 216 11.91 7.65 29.23
N HIS A 217 13.12 7.22 29.60
CA HIS A 217 14.30 8.06 29.76
C HIS A 217 14.85 8.59 28.42
N GLU A 218 14.84 7.78 27.36
CA GLU A 218 15.28 8.16 26.01
C GLU A 218 14.32 9.14 25.34
N LEU A 219 13.03 9.07 25.69
CA LEU A 219 11.98 9.97 25.20
C LEU A 219 11.91 11.32 25.94
N ARG A 220 12.77 11.55 26.94
CA ARG A 220 12.78 12.83 27.68
C ARG A 220 13.27 13.95 26.77
N ALA A 221 12.59 15.10 26.84
CA ALA A 221 13.08 16.30 26.17
C ALA A 221 14.50 16.64 26.65
N ALA A 222 15.34 17.14 25.76
CA ALA A 222 16.77 17.35 26.02
C ALA A 222 17.10 18.20 27.26
N SER A 223 16.14 19.01 27.70
CA SER A 223 16.19 19.81 28.93
C SER A 223 16.17 19.00 30.23
N PHE A 224 15.75 17.73 30.18
CA PHE A 224 15.60 16.81 31.32
C PHE A 224 16.62 15.66 31.32
N TYR A 225 17.57 15.64 30.39
CA TYR A 225 18.73 14.75 30.55
C TYR A 225 19.51 15.18 31.78
N ASP A 226 19.95 14.20 32.56
CA ASP A 226 20.76 14.44 33.76
C ASP A 226 21.99 15.25 33.38
N LYS A 227 21.97 16.55 33.72
CA LYS A 227 23.15 17.39 33.59
C LYS A 227 24.20 16.78 34.51
N PRO A 228 25.46 16.60 34.04
CA PRO A 228 26.52 16.12 34.92
C PRO A 228 26.54 17.02 36.15
N GLN A 229 26.32 16.40 37.32
CA GLN A 229 26.31 17.08 38.61
C GLN A 229 27.61 17.87 38.71
N ALA A 230 27.51 19.20 38.72
CA ALA A 230 28.65 20.04 39.00
C ALA A 230 29.21 19.58 40.35
N GLN A 231 30.44 19.06 40.35
CA GLN A 231 31.14 18.64 41.55
C GLN A 231 31.01 19.75 42.58
N GLN A 232 30.37 19.44 43.72
CA GLN A 232 30.34 20.33 44.86
C GLN A 232 31.78 20.77 45.15
N PRO A 233 32.04 22.08 45.34
CA PRO A 233 33.37 22.54 45.67
C PRO A 233 33.77 21.86 46.98
N ARG A 234 34.88 21.11 46.95
CA ARG A 234 35.52 20.58 48.15
C ARG A 234 35.76 21.75 49.09
N GLU A 235 35.08 21.79 50.22
CA GLU A 235 35.39 22.71 51.31
C GLU A 235 36.87 22.49 51.69
N ALA A 236 37.63 23.58 51.60
CA ALA A 236 39.02 23.62 52.02
C ALA A 236 39.11 23.60 53.55
N ALA A 237 40.17 22.94 54.03
CA ALA A 237 40.53 22.74 55.43
C ALA A 237 40.60 24.02 56.29
#